data_AF-G9K6A2-F1
#
_entry.id   AF-G9K6A2-F1
#
_cell.length_a   1.000
_cell.length_b   1.000
_cell.length_c   1.000
_cell.angle_alpha   90.00
_cell.angle_beta   90.00
_cell.angle_gamma   90.00
#
_symmetry.space_group_name_H-M   'P 1'
#
loop_
_entity.id
_entity.type
_entity.pdbx_description
1 polymer ?
#
loop_
_entity_poly.entity_id
_entity_poly.type
_entity_poly.pdbx_seq_one_letter_code
_entity_poly.pdbx_strand_id
1 'polypeptide(L)'
;VSVLVGAPKANTSQPGVLQGGAVYLCPWGAGSVHCSPIEFDSKGSRILESLVSSPEVEEPVEYKSLQWFGATVRAHGSSILACAPLYSWRTEKEPLSDPVGTCYLSTDNFTRILEYAPCRSDFSWVAGQGYCQGGFSAEFTKTGRVVLGGPGSYFWQGQILSATQEQIAESYYPEYLINLVQGQLQTRQASSIYDDSYLGYSVAVGEFSGDNTEDFVAGVPKGNLTYGY
;
A
#
# COMPACT_ATOMS: atom_id res chain seq x y z
N VAL A 1 21.80 -14.38 4.84
CA VAL A 1 20.73 -13.75 5.65
C VAL A 1 20.87 -12.25 5.49
N SER A 2 19.76 -11.53 5.36
CA SER A 2 19.75 -10.08 5.20
C SER A 2 18.66 -9.49 6.08
N VAL A 3 18.82 -8.23 6.49
CA VAL A 3 17.83 -7.44 7.21
C VAL A 3 17.23 -6.42 6.25
N LEU A 4 15.92 -6.24 6.30
CA LEU A 4 15.22 -5.18 5.58
C LEU A 4 14.89 -4.04 6.54
N VAL A 5 15.18 -2.80 6.14
CA VAL A 5 14.96 -1.61 6.97
C VAL A 5 14.17 -0.59 6.18
N GLY A 6 12.97 -0.27 6.64
CA GLY A 6 12.16 0.82 6.10
C GLY A 6 12.61 2.18 6.61
N ALA A 7 12.72 3.15 5.72
CA ALA A 7 13.11 4.53 6.01
C ALA A 7 12.14 5.51 5.31
N PRO A 8 10.91 5.67 5.83
CA PRO A 8 9.81 6.36 5.13
C PRO A 8 10.03 7.86 4.85
N LYS A 9 11.05 8.48 5.45
CA LYS A 9 11.41 9.88 5.22
C LYS A 9 12.73 10.06 4.46
N ALA A 10 13.32 8.99 3.95
CA ALA A 10 14.53 9.06 3.14
C ALA A 10 14.27 9.79 1.82
N ASN A 11 15.23 10.60 1.39
CA ASN A 11 15.24 11.11 0.02
C ASN A 11 15.64 10.00 -0.95
N THR A 12 15.11 10.07 -2.17
CA THR A 12 15.40 9.14 -3.27
C THR A 12 15.93 9.91 -4.48
N SER A 13 16.34 9.19 -5.52
CA SER A 13 16.70 9.75 -6.81
C SER A 13 15.50 10.04 -7.72
N GLN A 14 14.26 9.80 -7.26
CA GLN A 14 13.06 10.02 -8.05
C GLN A 14 12.90 11.51 -8.40
N PRO A 15 12.75 11.87 -9.69
CA PRO A 15 12.60 13.26 -10.10
C PRO A 15 11.38 13.93 -9.47
N GLY A 16 11.56 15.11 -8.86
CA GLY A 16 10.46 15.90 -8.30
C GLY A 16 9.81 15.31 -7.04
N VAL A 17 10.43 14.32 -6.38
CA VAL A 17 9.88 13.65 -5.19
C VAL A 17 10.67 14.02 -3.94
N LEU A 18 10.05 14.76 -3.01
CA LEU A 18 10.65 15.11 -1.72
C LEU A 18 10.35 14.01 -0.69
N GLN A 19 11.39 13.43 -0.08
CA GLN A 19 11.27 12.42 0.98
C GLN A 19 10.23 11.33 0.65
N GLY A 20 10.35 10.72 -0.53
CA GLY A 20 9.45 9.65 -0.95
C GLY A 20 9.50 8.42 -0.05
N GLY A 21 10.63 8.20 0.63
CA GLY A 21 10.89 7.02 1.45
C GLY A 21 11.66 5.94 0.68
N ALA A 22 12.34 5.06 1.41
CA ALA A 22 13.14 3.99 0.84
C ALA A 22 13.10 2.73 1.72
N VAL A 23 13.42 1.59 1.13
CA VAL A 23 13.69 0.34 1.87
C VAL A 23 15.13 -0.08 1.60
N TYR A 24 15.87 -0.39 2.65
CA TYR A 24 17.26 -0.81 2.57
C TYR A 24 17.41 -2.30 2.78
N LEU A 25 18.24 -2.94 1.97
CA LEU A 25 18.72 -4.30 2.17
C LEU A 25 20.09 -4.25 2.85
N CYS A 26 20.20 -4.88 4.02
CA CYS A 26 21.42 -4.93 4.81
C CYS A 26 21.87 -6.40 4.94
N PRO A 27 22.79 -6.89 4.09
CA PRO A 27 23.32 -8.24 4.20
C PRO A 27 24.01 -8.46 5.55
N TRP A 28 23.71 -9.57 6.21
CA TRP A 28 24.29 -9.91 7.51
C TRP A 28 25.67 -10.58 7.33
N GLY A 29 26.71 -10.06 7.99
CA GLY A 29 28.08 -10.60 7.92
C GLY A 29 29.05 -9.91 8.91
N ALA A 30 30.24 -10.49 9.12
CA ALA A 30 31.22 -10.08 10.15
C ALA A 30 32.06 -8.81 9.81
N GLY A 31 31.70 -8.08 8.75
CA GLY A 31 32.36 -6.85 8.31
C GLY A 31 31.52 -5.61 8.54
N SER A 32 31.86 -4.50 7.89
CA SER A 32 31.01 -3.31 7.85
C SER A 32 29.70 -3.64 7.12
N VAL A 33 28.58 -3.61 7.85
CA VAL A 33 27.25 -3.79 7.26
C VAL A 33 26.91 -2.55 6.45
N HIS A 34 27.02 -2.67 5.13
CA HIS A 34 26.56 -1.65 4.19
C HIS A 34 25.14 -1.97 3.77
N CYS A 35 24.22 -1.06 4.08
CA CYS A 35 22.83 -1.13 3.65
C CYS A 35 22.69 -0.41 2.30
N SER A 36 22.16 -1.09 1.30
CA SER A 36 21.88 -0.50 -0.02
C SER A 36 20.37 -0.30 -0.21
N PRO A 37 19.93 0.84 -0.77
CA PRO A 37 18.52 1.04 -1.08
C PRO A 37 18.09 0.05 -2.18
N ILE A 38 16.89 -0.51 -2.03
CA ILE A 38 16.24 -1.34 -3.04
C ILE A 38 15.42 -0.39 -3.93
N GLU A 39 15.64 -0.46 -5.24
CA GLU A 39 14.93 0.36 -6.21
C GLU A 39 13.59 -0.29 -6.59
N PHE A 40 12.53 0.02 -5.85
CA PHE A 40 11.16 -0.41 -6.18
C PHE A 40 10.53 0.44 -7.29
N ASP A 41 10.79 1.74 -7.26
CA ASP A 41 10.35 2.71 -8.25
C ASP A 41 11.36 3.86 -8.35
N SER A 42 11.99 4.04 -9.50
CA SER A 42 12.89 5.16 -9.79
C SER A 42 12.22 6.31 -10.52
N LYS A 43 10.94 6.18 -10.89
CA LYS A 43 10.21 7.21 -11.61
C LYS A 43 9.61 8.24 -10.64
N GLY A 44 9.47 9.47 -11.13
CA GLY A 44 8.71 10.51 -10.43
C GLY A 44 7.20 10.24 -10.44
N SER A 45 6.42 11.25 -10.09
CA SER A 45 4.97 11.20 -10.24
C SER A 45 4.56 11.10 -11.72
N ARG A 46 3.63 10.19 -12.03
CA ARG A 46 2.97 10.14 -13.35
C ARG A 46 2.21 11.45 -13.63
N ILE A 47 2.03 11.75 -14.92
CA ILE A 47 1.32 12.94 -15.43
C ILE A 47 0.01 12.48 -16.05
N LEU A 48 -1.05 13.28 -15.91
CA LEU A 48 -2.37 12.97 -16.47
C LEU A 48 -2.37 13.14 -18.01
N GLU A 49 -2.53 12.04 -18.76
CA GLU A 49 -2.50 12.06 -20.24
C GLU A 49 -3.63 12.89 -20.87
N SER A 50 -4.78 13.06 -20.20
CA SER A 50 -5.92 13.83 -20.73
C SER A 50 -5.67 15.35 -20.80
N LEU A 51 -4.64 15.86 -20.12
CA LEU A 51 -4.26 17.29 -20.14
C LEU A 51 -3.11 17.60 -21.12
N VAL A 52 -2.55 16.61 -21.81
CA VAL A 52 -1.46 16.78 -22.81
C VAL A 52 -1.89 17.65 -24.01
N SER A 53 -3.18 17.97 -24.10
CA SER A 53 -3.75 18.88 -25.10
C SER A 53 -3.72 20.37 -24.70
N SER A 54 -3.34 20.73 -23.46
CA SER A 54 -3.24 22.12 -22.98
C SER A 54 -1.80 22.47 -22.57
N PRO A 55 -1.12 23.41 -23.25
CA PRO A 55 0.33 23.59 -23.15
C PRO A 55 0.84 24.35 -21.90
N GLU A 56 0.02 24.54 -20.86
CA GLU A 56 0.36 25.53 -19.80
C GLU A 56 0.73 24.93 -18.43
N VAL A 57 0.30 23.73 -18.03
CA VAL A 57 0.77 23.07 -16.79
C VAL A 57 0.64 21.54 -16.88
N GLU A 58 1.76 20.81 -16.80
CA GLU A 58 1.75 19.36 -16.56
C GLU A 58 1.34 19.09 -15.09
N GLU A 59 0.07 18.77 -14.86
CA GLU A 59 -0.39 18.41 -13.51
C GLU A 59 -0.08 16.93 -13.20
N PRO A 60 0.59 16.63 -12.07
CA PRO A 60 0.81 15.26 -11.65
C PRO A 60 -0.51 14.60 -11.25
N VAL A 61 -0.71 13.35 -11.68
CA VAL A 61 -1.88 12.53 -11.31
C VAL A 61 -1.69 11.79 -9.98
N GLU A 62 -0.44 11.70 -9.51
CA GLU A 62 -0.08 11.08 -8.24
C GLU A 62 0.92 11.92 -7.46
N TYR A 63 0.90 11.83 -6.13
CA TYR A 63 1.77 12.59 -5.24
C TYR A 63 2.63 11.63 -4.43
N LYS A 64 3.89 11.49 -4.83
CA LYS A 64 4.88 10.62 -4.17
C LYS A 64 5.70 11.33 -3.09
N SER A 65 5.69 12.66 -3.09
CA SER A 65 6.38 13.43 -2.04
C SER A 65 5.73 13.18 -0.69
N LEU A 66 6.53 12.88 0.34
CA LEU A 66 6.09 12.58 1.70
C LEU A 66 5.12 11.38 1.80
N GLN A 67 5.13 10.45 0.84
CA GLN A 67 4.21 9.29 0.79
C GLN A 67 4.50 8.22 1.86
N TRP A 68 5.63 8.33 2.56
CA TRP A 68 6.09 7.39 3.59
C TRP A 68 6.34 5.97 3.06
N PHE A 69 6.97 5.83 1.89
CA PHE A 69 7.32 4.52 1.35
C PHE A 69 8.33 3.78 2.25
N GLY A 70 7.98 2.56 2.65
CA GLY A 70 8.74 1.79 3.62
C GLY A 70 8.28 2.01 5.07
N ALA A 71 7.14 2.65 5.31
CA ALA A 71 6.52 2.66 6.64
C ALA A 71 6.18 1.24 7.11
N THR A 72 5.73 0.41 6.17
CA THR A 72 5.50 -1.03 6.38
C THR A 72 6.37 -1.81 5.41
N VAL A 73 7.17 -2.74 5.92
CA VAL A 73 8.02 -3.65 5.14
C VAL A 73 7.78 -5.08 5.63
N ARG A 74 7.50 -6.00 4.71
CA ARG A 74 7.29 -7.43 4.97
C ARG A 74 7.97 -8.27 3.91
N ALA A 75 8.34 -9.49 4.26
CA ALA A 75 8.97 -10.43 3.35
C ALA A 75 8.48 -11.85 3.59
N HIS A 76 8.34 -12.63 2.52
CA HIS A 76 8.00 -14.04 2.57
C HIS A 76 8.69 -14.76 1.41
N GLY A 77 9.56 -15.73 1.73
CA GLY A 77 10.40 -16.40 0.73
C GLY A 77 11.31 -15.40 0.01
N SER A 78 11.18 -15.32 -1.33
CA SER A 78 11.91 -14.38 -2.20
C SER A 78 11.13 -13.08 -2.49
N SER A 79 9.92 -12.93 -1.92
CA SER A 79 9.05 -11.78 -2.16
C SER A 79 9.15 -10.76 -1.03
N ILE A 80 9.13 -9.49 -1.40
CA ILE A 80 9.20 -8.35 -0.48
C ILE A 80 8.08 -7.39 -0.80
N LEU A 81 7.31 -7.01 0.21
CA LEU A 81 6.26 -6.01 0.15
C LEU A 81 6.69 -4.76 0.93
N ALA A 82 6.58 -3.60 0.30
CA ALA A 82 6.85 -2.31 0.94
C ALA A 82 5.73 -1.33 0.61
N CYS A 83 5.19 -0.65 1.62
CA CYS A 83 4.02 0.22 1.46
C CYS A 83 4.31 1.68 1.75
N ALA A 84 3.56 2.56 1.09
CA ALA A 84 3.51 4.01 1.24
C ALA A 84 2.09 4.42 1.65
N PRO A 85 1.75 4.41 2.95
CA PRO A 85 0.38 4.66 3.43
C PRO A 85 -0.11 6.09 3.22
N LEU A 86 0.80 7.05 2.97
CA LEU A 86 0.47 8.44 2.67
C LEU A 86 0.60 8.77 1.19
N TYR A 87 0.80 7.77 0.32
CA TYR A 87 0.64 7.96 -1.11
C TYR A 87 -0.77 8.47 -1.40
N SER A 88 -0.85 9.61 -2.08
CA SER A 88 -2.11 10.17 -2.53
C SER A 88 -2.12 10.35 -4.04
N TRP A 89 -3.31 10.45 -4.59
CA TRP A 89 -3.49 10.64 -6.01
C TRP A 89 -4.64 11.60 -6.31
N ARG A 90 -4.53 12.23 -7.47
CA ARG A 90 -5.56 13.08 -8.06
C ARG A 90 -6.50 12.19 -8.84
N THR A 91 -7.77 12.11 -8.44
CA THR A 91 -8.73 11.33 -9.20
C THR A 91 -8.91 11.91 -10.61
N GLU A 92 -9.22 11.06 -11.58
CA GLU A 92 -9.34 11.49 -12.99
C GLU A 92 -10.56 12.41 -13.22
N LYS A 93 -11.57 12.34 -12.35
CA LYS A 93 -12.84 13.09 -12.49
C LYS A 93 -12.81 14.42 -11.74
N GLU A 94 -12.49 14.39 -10.44
CA GLU A 94 -12.42 15.58 -9.58
C GLU A 94 -11.01 15.71 -8.98
N PRO A 95 -10.45 16.92 -8.86
CA PRO A 95 -9.09 17.14 -8.36
C PRO A 95 -9.02 17.00 -6.83
N LEU A 96 -9.39 15.83 -6.31
CA LEU A 96 -9.27 15.44 -4.91
C LEU A 96 -7.84 14.93 -4.66
N SER A 97 -7.29 15.14 -3.47
CA SER A 97 -6.01 14.54 -3.06
C SER A 97 -6.31 13.38 -2.11
N ASP A 98 -6.70 12.25 -2.70
CA ASP A 98 -7.17 11.08 -1.96
C ASP A 98 -5.96 10.25 -1.48
N PRO A 99 -5.67 10.13 -0.16
CA PRO A 99 -4.59 9.31 0.37
C PRO A 99 -4.98 7.82 0.38
N VAL A 100 -5.07 7.24 -0.81
CA VAL A 100 -5.46 5.83 -1.00
C VAL A 100 -4.43 4.84 -0.48
N GLY A 101 -3.15 5.25 -0.40
CA GLY A 101 -2.02 4.37 -0.13
C GLY A 101 -1.65 3.49 -1.33
N THR A 102 -0.40 3.01 -1.35
CA THR A 102 0.08 2.05 -2.35
C THR A 102 1.12 1.12 -1.74
N CYS A 103 1.29 -0.07 -2.30
CA CYS A 103 2.39 -0.97 -1.97
C CYS A 103 3.11 -1.40 -3.25
N TYR A 104 4.40 -1.69 -3.13
CA TYR A 104 5.19 -2.33 -4.16
C TYR A 104 5.56 -3.74 -3.69
N LEU A 105 5.24 -4.73 -4.53
CA LEU A 105 5.58 -6.13 -4.35
C LEU A 105 6.71 -6.50 -5.31
N SER A 106 7.89 -6.77 -4.75
CA SER A 106 8.98 -7.40 -5.49
C SER A 106 8.85 -8.91 -5.38
N THR A 107 8.93 -9.63 -6.50
CA THR A 107 8.95 -11.10 -6.53
C THR A 107 10.26 -11.61 -7.11
N ASP A 108 10.57 -12.88 -6.82
CA ASP A 108 11.68 -13.61 -7.43
C ASP A 108 13.01 -12.86 -7.34
N ASN A 109 13.32 -12.34 -6.14
CA ASN A 109 14.55 -11.64 -5.81
C ASN A 109 14.83 -10.42 -6.73
N PHE A 110 13.86 -9.50 -6.82
CA PHE A 110 13.93 -8.25 -7.59
C PHE A 110 13.86 -8.38 -9.11
N THR A 111 13.52 -9.54 -9.65
CA THR A 111 13.36 -9.69 -11.11
C THR A 111 12.06 -9.07 -11.62
N ARG A 112 11.01 -9.01 -10.79
CA ARG A 112 9.75 -8.32 -11.10
C ARG A 112 9.32 -7.46 -9.92
N ILE A 113 8.82 -6.27 -10.23
CA ILE A 113 8.25 -5.34 -9.25
C ILE A 113 6.87 -4.91 -9.74
N LEU A 114 5.88 -5.07 -8.86
CA LEU A 114 4.47 -4.87 -9.12
C LEU A 114 3.95 -3.79 -8.17
N GLU A 115 3.20 -2.83 -8.68
CA GLU A 115 2.42 -1.93 -7.83
C GLU A 115 1.10 -2.62 -7.44
N TYR A 116 0.75 -2.58 -6.16
CA TYR A 116 -0.50 -3.07 -5.62
C TYR A 116 -1.13 -1.97 -4.75
N ALA A 117 -2.11 -1.25 -5.32
CA ALA A 117 -2.83 -0.16 -4.68
C ALA A 117 -4.34 -0.43 -4.69
N PRO A 118 -4.84 -1.42 -3.93
CA PRO A 118 -6.22 -1.92 -4.08
C PRO A 118 -7.30 -0.91 -3.65
N CYS A 119 -6.92 0.14 -2.91
CA CYS A 119 -7.81 1.23 -2.54
C CYS A 119 -7.85 2.37 -3.58
N ARG A 120 -6.95 2.36 -4.58
CA ARG A 120 -7.01 3.25 -5.75
C ARG A 120 -8.06 2.70 -6.73
N SER A 121 -9.32 3.04 -6.49
CA SER A 121 -10.49 2.50 -7.21
C SER A 121 -11.46 3.60 -7.66
N ASP A 122 -12.54 3.21 -8.32
CA ASP A 122 -13.65 4.11 -8.68
C ASP A 122 -14.41 4.68 -7.47
N PHE A 123 -14.25 4.08 -6.29
CA PHE A 123 -14.85 4.56 -5.04
C PHE A 123 -13.95 5.62 -4.41
N SER A 124 -13.91 6.82 -4.99
CA SER A 124 -13.12 7.94 -4.48
C SER A 124 -13.72 8.57 -3.20
N TRP A 125 -12.99 9.55 -2.66
CA TRP A 125 -13.37 10.37 -1.51
C TRP A 125 -13.52 9.59 -0.19
N VAL A 126 -13.85 10.31 0.89
CA VAL A 126 -14.02 9.74 2.24
C VAL A 126 -15.17 8.74 2.32
N ALA A 127 -16.19 8.89 1.49
CA ALA A 127 -17.34 7.97 1.46
C ALA A 127 -17.01 6.60 0.86
N GLY A 128 -15.94 6.52 0.06
CA GLY A 128 -15.42 5.30 -0.54
C GLY A 128 -14.09 4.89 0.06
N GLN A 129 -13.10 4.65 -0.79
CA GLN A 129 -11.75 4.20 -0.46
C GLN A 129 -10.70 5.30 -0.64
N GLY A 130 -11.09 6.54 -0.96
CA GLY A 130 -10.18 7.66 -1.21
C GLY A 130 -9.23 7.95 -0.04
N TYR A 131 -9.68 7.74 1.19
CA TYR A 131 -8.89 7.94 2.41
C TYR A 131 -8.38 6.63 3.03
N CYS A 132 -8.45 5.52 2.29
CA CYS A 132 -8.14 4.18 2.80
C CYS A 132 -6.76 4.06 3.47
N GLN A 133 -5.72 4.68 2.89
CA GLN A 133 -4.33 4.51 3.32
C GLN A 133 -3.89 3.04 3.34
N GLY A 134 -4.25 2.29 2.29
CA GLY A 134 -3.96 0.86 2.17
C GLY A 134 -2.46 0.58 2.29
N GLY A 135 -2.10 -0.36 3.17
CA GLY A 135 -0.71 -0.67 3.51
C GLY A 135 -0.21 0.05 4.77
N PHE A 136 -1.07 0.82 5.45
CA PHE A 136 -0.80 1.32 6.80
C PHE A 136 -0.35 0.21 7.74
N SER A 137 -0.98 -0.96 7.63
CA SER A 137 -0.44 -2.21 8.15
C SER A 137 -0.50 -3.29 7.06
N ALA A 138 0.40 -4.27 7.13
CA ALA A 138 0.47 -5.33 6.14
C ALA A 138 1.13 -6.59 6.74
N GLU A 139 0.76 -7.76 6.22
CA GLU A 139 1.37 -9.03 6.56
C GLU A 139 1.34 -10.01 5.39
N PHE A 140 2.25 -10.99 5.39
CA PHE A 140 2.15 -12.17 4.54
C PHE A 140 1.60 -13.35 5.33
N THR A 141 0.73 -14.13 4.70
CA THR A 141 0.41 -15.49 5.18
C THR A 141 1.56 -16.46 4.89
N LYS A 142 1.51 -17.66 5.48
CA LYS A 142 2.44 -18.79 5.24
C LYS A 142 2.51 -19.26 3.79
N THR A 143 1.53 -18.90 2.95
CA THR A 143 1.54 -19.20 1.51
C THR A 143 2.02 -18.02 0.66
N GLY A 144 2.37 -16.90 1.29
CA GLY A 144 2.76 -15.68 0.60
C GLY A 144 1.59 -14.86 0.06
N ARG A 145 0.33 -15.16 0.41
CA ARG A 145 -0.80 -14.25 0.16
C ARG A 145 -0.60 -12.95 0.94
N VAL A 146 -0.86 -11.83 0.28
CA VAL A 146 -0.74 -10.48 0.83
C VAL A 146 -2.00 -10.11 1.61
N VAL A 147 -1.84 -9.53 2.80
CA VAL A 147 -2.92 -8.96 3.61
C VAL A 147 -2.57 -7.50 3.91
N LEU A 148 -3.45 -6.57 3.56
CA LEU A 148 -3.31 -5.14 3.82
C LEU A 148 -4.41 -4.64 4.74
N GLY A 149 -4.04 -3.77 5.67
CA GLY A 149 -4.95 -2.93 6.44
C GLY A 149 -5.00 -1.51 5.88
N GLY A 150 -6.22 -0.98 5.73
CA GLY A 150 -6.51 0.38 5.29
C GLY A 150 -7.50 1.04 6.26
N PRO A 151 -7.03 1.78 7.28
CA PRO A 151 -7.88 2.25 8.38
C PRO A 151 -8.88 3.35 7.99
N GLY A 152 -8.73 3.99 6.82
CA GLY A 152 -9.56 5.15 6.46
C GLY A 152 -10.69 4.90 5.47
N SER A 153 -10.88 3.67 4.98
CA SER A 153 -11.98 3.35 4.07
C SER A 153 -13.34 3.59 4.74
N TYR A 154 -14.29 4.12 3.95
CA TYR A 154 -15.68 4.36 4.31
C TYR A 154 -15.83 5.17 5.61
N PHE A 155 -15.53 6.46 5.59
CA PHE A 155 -15.55 7.32 6.78
C PHE A 155 -14.78 6.72 7.96
N TRP A 156 -13.59 6.20 7.68
CA TRP A 156 -12.72 5.56 8.66
C TRP A 156 -13.35 4.37 9.43
N GLN A 157 -14.34 3.69 8.85
CA GLN A 157 -14.68 2.33 9.29
C GLN A 157 -13.44 1.44 9.26
N GLY A 158 -12.66 1.58 8.18
CA GLY A 158 -11.47 0.81 7.89
C GLY A 158 -11.76 -0.45 7.08
N GLN A 159 -10.72 -1.06 6.52
CA GLN A 159 -10.85 -2.17 5.58
C GLN A 159 -9.66 -3.12 5.65
N ILE A 160 -9.94 -4.41 5.47
CA ILE A 160 -8.92 -5.43 5.19
C ILE A 160 -9.05 -5.83 3.73
N LEU A 161 -7.93 -5.83 3.00
CA LEU A 161 -7.84 -6.22 1.60
C LEU A 161 -6.78 -7.31 1.44
N SER A 162 -7.06 -8.35 0.66
CA SER A 162 -6.13 -9.46 0.49
C SER A 162 -6.22 -10.12 -0.88
N ALA A 163 -5.06 -10.35 -1.50
CA ALA A 163 -4.91 -11.03 -2.78
C ALA A 163 -3.66 -11.93 -2.77
N THR A 164 -3.63 -12.94 -3.63
CA THR A 164 -2.40 -13.71 -3.86
C THR A 164 -1.44 -12.94 -4.77
N GLN A 165 -0.16 -13.31 -4.77
CA GLN A 165 0.84 -12.64 -5.60
C GLN A 165 0.54 -12.84 -7.10
N GLU A 166 -0.02 -14.00 -7.45
CA GLU A 166 -0.46 -14.32 -8.82
C GLU A 166 -1.60 -13.42 -9.26
N GLN A 167 -2.64 -13.23 -8.43
CA GLN A 167 -3.76 -12.33 -8.73
C GLN A 167 -3.29 -10.89 -8.95
N ILE A 168 -2.34 -10.42 -8.12
CA ILE A 168 -1.73 -9.09 -8.26
C ILE A 168 -0.97 -9.00 -9.59
N ALA A 169 -0.16 -10.01 -9.90
CA ALA A 169 0.66 -10.06 -11.11
C ALA A 169 -0.16 -10.14 -12.41
N GLU A 170 -1.30 -10.84 -12.39
CA GLU A 170 -2.23 -10.97 -13.52
C GLU A 170 -3.01 -9.69 -13.78
N SER A 171 -3.27 -8.91 -12.73
CA SER A 171 -4.06 -7.68 -12.80
C SER A 171 -3.20 -6.42 -12.98
N TYR A 172 -1.87 -6.54 -12.93
CA TYR A 172 -0.96 -5.40 -12.99
C TYR A 172 -0.79 -4.86 -14.41
N TYR A 173 -1.38 -3.69 -14.67
CA TYR A 173 -1.24 -2.96 -15.92
C TYR A 173 -0.91 -1.47 -15.64
N PRO A 174 0.39 -1.09 -15.64
CA PRO A 174 0.84 0.20 -15.11
C PRO A 174 0.41 1.44 -15.91
N GLU A 175 -0.07 1.27 -17.14
CA GLU A 175 -0.63 2.35 -17.95
C GLU A 175 -1.97 2.85 -17.39
N TYR A 176 -2.73 2.01 -16.68
CA TYR A 176 -3.92 2.41 -15.94
C TYR A 176 -3.60 2.52 -14.44
N LEU A 177 -4.06 3.58 -13.79
CA LEU A 177 -3.88 3.75 -12.34
C LEU A 177 -4.78 2.80 -11.55
N ILE A 178 -6.05 2.68 -11.94
CA ILE A 178 -7.00 1.77 -11.30
C ILE A 178 -6.81 0.37 -11.88
N ASN A 179 -6.31 -0.56 -11.06
CA ASN A 179 -6.14 -1.97 -11.41
C ASN A 179 -7.03 -2.83 -10.52
N LEU A 180 -8.11 -3.39 -11.09
CA LEU A 180 -9.04 -4.24 -10.34
C LEU A 180 -8.50 -5.68 -10.26
N VAL A 181 -8.11 -6.09 -9.06
CA VAL A 181 -7.56 -7.44 -8.82
C VAL A 181 -8.67 -8.48 -8.76
N GLN A 182 -8.72 -9.36 -9.76
CA GLN A 182 -9.74 -10.42 -9.84
C GLN A 182 -9.58 -11.44 -8.71
N GLY A 183 -10.67 -11.72 -8.00
CA GLY A 183 -10.68 -12.63 -6.86
C GLY A 183 -10.04 -12.07 -5.58
N GLN A 184 -9.83 -10.75 -5.50
CA GLN A 184 -9.45 -10.07 -4.26
C GLN A 184 -10.51 -10.25 -3.17
N LEU A 185 -10.05 -10.53 -1.96
CA LEU A 185 -10.88 -10.51 -0.76
C LEU A 185 -10.87 -9.10 -0.16
N GLN A 186 -12.04 -8.62 0.27
CA GLN A 186 -12.15 -7.35 0.97
C GLN A 186 -13.32 -7.35 1.95
N THR A 187 -13.16 -6.66 3.07
CA THR A 187 -14.30 -6.32 3.93
C THR A 187 -15.20 -5.31 3.22
N ARG A 188 -16.51 -5.40 3.49
CA ARG A 188 -17.53 -4.53 2.89
C ARG A 188 -17.80 -3.33 3.78
N GLN A 189 -18.28 -2.25 3.17
CA GLN A 189 -18.83 -1.11 3.90
C GLN A 189 -19.99 -1.56 4.80
N ALA A 190 -20.00 -1.08 6.04
CA ALA A 190 -21.09 -1.24 7.00
C ALA A 190 -21.92 0.04 7.12
N SER A 191 -22.97 0.00 7.93
CA SER A 191 -23.76 1.19 8.28
C SER A 191 -22.91 2.25 9.00
N SER A 192 -23.27 3.52 8.87
CA SER A 192 -22.51 4.66 9.42
C SER A 192 -22.30 4.67 10.93
N ILE A 193 -23.02 3.83 11.70
CA ILE A 193 -22.75 3.64 13.13
C ILE A 193 -21.35 3.04 13.42
N TYR A 194 -20.69 2.48 12.41
CA TYR A 194 -19.34 1.91 12.52
C TYR A 194 -18.23 2.86 12.02
N ASP A 195 -18.59 4.06 11.57
CA ASP A 195 -17.61 5.08 11.17
C ASP A 195 -16.62 5.35 12.32
N ASP A 196 -15.44 5.88 11.97
CA ASP A 196 -14.38 6.20 12.95
C ASP A 196 -13.80 5.02 13.74
N SER A 197 -13.89 3.78 13.25
CA SER A 197 -13.43 2.56 13.95
C SER A 197 -11.97 2.15 13.70
N TYR A 198 -11.40 2.53 12.55
CA TYR A 198 -10.03 2.24 12.12
C TYR A 198 -9.70 0.74 11.98
N LEU A 199 -10.62 -0.07 11.46
CA LEU A 199 -10.33 -1.46 11.10
C LEU A 199 -9.10 -1.56 10.19
N GLY A 200 -8.14 -2.40 10.55
CA GLY A 200 -6.90 -2.57 9.79
C GLY A 200 -5.79 -1.58 10.19
N TYR A 201 -5.94 -0.90 11.34
CA TYR A 201 -4.84 -0.13 11.94
C TYR A 201 -3.60 -1.01 12.20
N SER A 202 -3.82 -2.26 12.61
CA SER A 202 -2.77 -3.29 12.74
C SER A 202 -3.31 -4.61 12.20
N VAL A 203 -2.43 -5.44 11.64
CA VAL A 203 -2.78 -6.78 11.16
C VAL A 203 -1.77 -7.83 11.63
N ALA A 204 -2.26 -9.06 11.77
CA ALA A 204 -1.47 -10.28 11.93
C ALA A 204 -2.21 -11.44 11.27
N VAL A 205 -1.57 -12.60 11.17
CA VAL A 205 -2.13 -13.82 10.57
C VAL A 205 -1.93 -15.02 11.49
N GLY A 206 -2.81 -16.01 11.41
CA GLY A 206 -2.71 -17.25 12.19
C GLY A 206 -3.90 -18.17 11.94
N GLU A 207 -3.85 -19.40 12.46
CA GLU A 207 -4.93 -20.37 12.30
C GLU A 207 -5.89 -20.32 13.50
N PHE A 208 -7.16 -20.02 13.25
CA PHE A 208 -8.22 -19.88 14.25
C PHE A 208 -9.53 -20.59 13.89
N SER A 209 -9.66 -21.13 12.67
CA SER A 209 -10.89 -21.74 12.15
C SER A 209 -10.87 -23.27 12.16
N GLY A 210 -9.70 -23.88 12.36
CA GLY A 210 -9.51 -25.33 12.39
C GLY A 210 -9.31 -25.95 11.01
N ASP A 211 -8.94 -25.14 10.01
CA ASP A 211 -8.55 -25.61 8.68
C ASP A 211 -7.03 -25.47 8.45
N ASN A 212 -6.57 -25.27 7.22
CA ASN A 212 -5.15 -25.13 6.86
C ASN A 212 -4.82 -23.77 6.23
N THR A 213 -5.77 -22.85 6.19
CA THR A 213 -5.66 -21.51 5.61
C THR A 213 -5.60 -20.51 6.75
N GLU A 214 -4.51 -19.74 6.83
CA GLU A 214 -4.41 -18.74 7.90
C GLU A 214 -5.51 -17.68 7.77
N ASP A 215 -6.12 -17.38 8.90
CA ASP A 215 -7.09 -16.32 9.09
C ASP A 215 -6.40 -14.97 9.37
N PHE A 216 -7.15 -13.89 9.24
CA PHE A 216 -6.67 -12.53 9.43
C PHE A 216 -7.06 -12.00 10.81
N VAL A 217 -6.08 -11.54 11.58
CA VAL A 217 -6.29 -10.78 12.80
C VAL A 217 -6.18 -9.30 12.46
N ALA A 218 -7.19 -8.51 12.80
CA ALA A 218 -7.24 -7.08 12.50
C ALA A 218 -7.57 -6.25 13.75
N GLY A 219 -6.74 -5.25 14.03
CA GLY A 219 -7.01 -4.26 15.08
C GLY A 219 -8.09 -3.27 14.65
N VAL A 220 -8.98 -2.94 15.58
CA VAL A 220 -10.06 -1.95 15.42
C VAL A 220 -10.03 -0.99 16.62
N PRO A 221 -8.97 -0.16 16.73
CA PRO A 221 -8.60 0.51 17.98
C PRO A 221 -9.57 1.59 18.44
N LYS A 222 -10.47 2.06 17.56
CA LYS A 222 -11.53 3.02 17.89
C LYS A 222 -12.93 2.39 17.93
N GLY A 223 -13.04 1.08 17.69
CA GLY A 223 -14.31 0.38 17.68
C GLY A 223 -14.99 0.43 19.06
N ASN A 224 -16.32 0.44 19.09
CA ASN A 224 -17.09 0.38 20.34
C ASN A 224 -16.71 1.47 21.37
N LEU A 225 -16.50 2.71 20.89
CA LEU A 225 -16.14 3.89 21.70
C LEU A 225 -14.83 3.74 22.49
N THR A 226 -13.93 2.87 22.04
CA THR A 226 -12.61 2.74 22.63
C THR A 226 -11.74 3.89 22.12
N TYR A 227 -11.71 5.00 22.85
CA TYR A 227 -10.72 6.04 22.58
C TYR A 227 -9.43 5.61 23.25
N GLY A 228 -8.49 5.03 22.50
CA GLY A 228 -7.16 4.71 23.02
C GLY A 228 -6.60 5.92 23.77
N TYR A 229 -6.31 5.75 25.06
CA TYR A 229 -5.66 6.74 25.92
C TYR A 229 -4.14 6.71 25.70
#